data_AF-A0A242K255-F1
#
_entry.id   AF-A0A242K255-F1
#
_cell.length_a   1.000
_cell.length_b   1.000
_cell.length_c   1.000
_cell.angle_alpha   90.00
_cell.angle_beta   90.00
_cell.angle_gamma   90.00
#
_symmetry.space_group_name_H-M   'P 1'
#
loop_
_entity.id
_entity.type
_entity.pdbx_description
1 polymer ?
#
loop_
_entity_poly.entity_id
_entity_poly.type
_entity_poly.pdbx_seq_one_letter_code
_entity_poly.pdbx_strand_id
1 'polypeptide(L)'
;MTNYCSACEDLKGYAPDFMLKGITDKECKSLQNNTGLNPDLNVLHTNCEDLNDMLDCLIGGLQEDLPAYDICDLKKFIEEFINNQMIMNKALICSDCGQWTAIDQLTDALIKIINKLKEIGVWEGGLEGDFKPGMGIAGGNINLFGGSLDGNYWIKTNKNKTENDLAGGINAALLAELKESLKQELREEIMLELENSNGGE
;
A
#
# COMPACT_ATOMS: atom_id res chain seq x y z
N MET A 1 -24.25 20.25 11.48
CA MET A 1 -25.46 20.15 10.65
C MET A 1 -25.57 21.46 9.90
N THR A 2 -25.31 21.38 8.60
CA THR A 2 -25.56 22.48 7.67
C THR A 2 -27.09 22.60 7.54
N ASN A 3 -27.62 23.77 7.19
CA ASN A 3 -29.06 23.91 6.97
C ASN A 3 -29.46 23.03 5.75
N TYR A 4 -30.54 22.25 5.84
CA TYR A 4 -30.98 21.39 4.72
C TYR A 4 -31.17 22.17 3.41
N CYS A 5 -31.63 23.43 3.49
CA CYS A 5 -31.76 24.29 2.32
C CYS A 5 -30.42 24.54 1.64
N SER A 6 -29.34 24.79 2.39
CA SER A 6 -28.00 24.94 1.81
C SER A 6 -27.53 23.64 1.16
N ALA A 7 -27.67 22.50 1.84
CA ALA A 7 -27.28 21.20 1.28
C ALA A 7 -28.04 20.89 -0.03
N CYS A 8 -29.34 21.17 -0.07
CA CYS A 8 -30.14 20.99 -1.28
C CYS A 8 -29.76 21.96 -2.41
N GLU A 9 -29.43 23.22 -2.11
CA GLU A 9 -28.97 24.17 -3.13
C GLU A 9 -27.58 23.82 -3.66
N ASP A 10 -26.68 23.36 -2.79
CA ASP A 10 -25.36 22.89 -3.17
C ASP A 10 -25.49 21.68 -4.12
N LEU A 11 -26.29 20.67 -3.75
CA LEU A 11 -26.57 19.50 -4.61
C LEU A 11 -27.17 19.90 -5.97
N LYS A 12 -28.07 20.89 -6.02
CA LYS A 12 -28.58 21.41 -7.30
C LYS A 12 -27.48 22.08 -8.13
N GLY A 13 -26.54 22.75 -7.46
CA GLY A 13 -25.43 23.45 -8.09
C GLY A 13 -24.40 22.49 -8.69
N TYR A 14 -23.94 21.49 -7.93
CA TYR A 14 -22.84 20.63 -8.34
C TYR A 14 -23.27 19.23 -8.81
N ALA A 15 -24.45 18.74 -8.43
CA ALA A 15 -24.97 17.43 -8.80
C ALA A 15 -26.43 17.47 -9.36
N PRO A 16 -26.71 18.30 -10.37
CA PRO A 16 -28.08 18.48 -10.89
C PRO A 16 -28.67 17.19 -11.50
N ASP A 17 -27.85 16.34 -12.12
CA ASP A 17 -28.30 15.04 -12.66
C ASP A 17 -28.81 14.12 -11.55
N PHE A 18 -28.13 14.09 -10.41
CA PHE A 18 -28.58 13.37 -9.21
C PHE A 18 -29.91 13.92 -8.70
N MET A 19 -30.05 15.25 -8.61
CA MET A 19 -31.31 15.86 -8.15
C MET A 19 -32.51 15.55 -9.05
N LEU A 20 -32.27 15.28 -10.35
CA LEU A 20 -33.31 14.95 -11.31
C LEU A 20 -33.59 13.45 -11.44
N LYS A 21 -32.56 12.61 -11.33
CA LYS A 21 -32.62 11.17 -11.71
C LYS A 21 -32.30 10.23 -10.55
N GLY A 22 -31.90 10.77 -9.39
CA GLY A 22 -31.34 10.00 -8.28
C GLY A 22 -29.97 9.40 -8.65
N ILE A 23 -29.64 8.27 -8.03
CA ILE A 23 -28.39 7.55 -8.30
C ILE A 23 -28.55 6.72 -9.58
N THR A 24 -27.87 7.08 -10.66
CA THR A 24 -27.74 6.25 -11.88
C THR A 24 -26.43 5.47 -11.85
N ASP A 25 -26.13 4.72 -12.91
CA ASP A 25 -24.86 3.98 -13.03
C ASP A 25 -23.65 4.92 -13.04
N LYS A 26 -23.81 6.16 -13.54
CA LYS A 26 -22.75 7.18 -13.54
C LYS A 26 -22.39 7.59 -12.12
N GLU A 27 -23.37 8.05 -11.33
CA GLU A 27 -23.18 8.44 -9.94
C GLU A 27 -22.69 7.24 -9.12
N CYS A 28 -23.27 6.06 -9.35
CA CYS A 28 -22.85 4.84 -8.66
C CYS A 28 -21.38 4.50 -8.93
N LYS A 29 -20.92 4.62 -10.19
CA LYS A 29 -19.52 4.37 -10.55
C LYS A 29 -18.58 5.42 -9.97
N SER A 30 -19.01 6.68 -9.90
CA SER A 30 -18.26 7.76 -9.23
C SER A 30 -18.13 7.49 -7.73
N LEU A 31 -19.22 7.12 -7.07
CA LEU A 31 -19.22 6.73 -5.66
C LEU A 31 -18.32 5.51 -5.41
N GLN A 32 -18.32 4.51 -6.29
CA GLN A 32 -17.38 3.38 -6.17
C GLN A 32 -15.89 3.80 -6.19
N ASN A 33 -15.57 4.95 -6.78
CA ASN A 33 -14.22 5.47 -6.89
C ASN A 33 -13.87 6.54 -5.85
N ASN A 34 -14.76 6.81 -4.88
CA ASN A 34 -14.63 7.90 -3.93
C ASN A 34 -14.51 9.30 -4.58
N THR A 35 -15.24 9.53 -5.67
CA THR A 35 -15.23 10.80 -6.42
C THR A 35 -16.55 11.55 -6.34
N GLY A 36 -17.36 11.28 -5.31
CA GLY A 36 -18.64 11.95 -5.10
C GLY A 36 -19.69 11.55 -6.14
N LEU A 37 -20.75 12.35 -6.26
CA LEU A 37 -21.88 12.17 -7.16
C LEU A 37 -21.57 12.65 -8.57
N ASN A 38 -20.79 13.72 -8.70
CA ASN A 38 -20.48 14.30 -10.01
C ASN A 38 -18.99 14.13 -10.39
N PRO A 39 -18.66 13.13 -11.22
CA PRO A 39 -17.29 12.91 -11.66
C PRO A 39 -16.79 13.96 -12.67
N ASP A 40 -17.63 14.90 -13.10
CA ASP A 40 -17.28 15.93 -14.09
C ASP A 40 -16.84 17.26 -13.42
N LEU A 41 -16.76 17.32 -12.08
CA LEU A 41 -16.29 18.51 -11.37
C LEU A 41 -14.79 18.74 -11.60
N ASN A 42 -14.40 20.02 -11.69
CA ASN A 42 -12.98 20.41 -11.77
C ASN A 42 -12.19 20.03 -10.51
N VAL A 43 -12.86 20.09 -9.36
CA VAL A 43 -12.36 19.61 -8.07
C VAL A 43 -13.37 18.58 -7.59
N LEU A 44 -12.95 17.32 -7.57
CA LEU A 44 -13.81 16.22 -7.18
C LEU A 44 -14.06 16.26 -5.67
N HIS A 45 -15.31 16.03 -5.29
CA HIS A 45 -15.68 15.77 -3.92
C HIS A 45 -15.36 14.31 -3.56
N THR A 46 -15.22 14.05 -2.27
CA THR A 46 -15.22 12.69 -1.71
C THR A 46 -16.65 12.19 -1.54
N ASN A 47 -16.82 10.88 -1.36
CA ASN A 47 -18.12 10.33 -0.99
C ASN A 47 -18.62 10.86 0.36
N CYS A 48 -17.70 11.16 1.27
CA CYS A 48 -18.06 11.67 2.59
C CYS A 48 -18.79 13.01 2.48
N GLU A 49 -18.26 13.94 1.68
CA GLU A 49 -18.88 15.25 1.45
C GLU A 49 -20.28 15.08 0.85
N ASP A 50 -20.39 14.40 -0.28
CA ASP A 50 -21.66 14.31 -0.99
C ASP A 50 -22.72 13.48 -0.26
N LEU A 51 -22.34 12.42 0.47
CA LEU A 51 -23.29 11.64 1.25
C LEU A 51 -23.82 12.42 2.47
N ASN A 52 -23.05 13.35 3.03
CA ASN A 52 -23.55 14.26 4.06
C ASN A 52 -24.54 15.25 3.46
N ASP A 53 -24.22 15.86 2.31
CA ASP A 53 -25.14 16.78 1.64
C ASP A 53 -26.45 16.08 1.24
N MET A 54 -26.37 14.84 0.76
CA MET A 54 -27.54 14.01 0.48
C MET A 54 -28.36 13.72 1.74
N LEU A 55 -27.72 13.36 2.86
CA LEU A 55 -28.41 13.07 4.12
C LEU A 55 -29.14 14.32 4.63
N ASP A 56 -28.42 15.45 4.70
CA ASP A 56 -28.95 16.73 5.17
C ASP A 56 -30.09 17.21 4.27
N CYS A 57 -29.97 17.10 2.94
CA CYS A 57 -31.01 17.51 2.01
C CYS A 57 -32.23 16.57 2.02
N LEU A 58 -32.03 15.26 1.82
CA LEU A 58 -33.12 14.32 1.58
C LEU A 58 -33.85 13.91 2.86
N ILE A 59 -33.10 13.63 3.93
CA ILE A 59 -33.67 13.16 5.20
C ILE A 59 -33.79 14.31 6.18
N GLY A 60 -32.77 15.16 6.28
CA GLY A 60 -32.80 16.35 7.12
C GLY A 60 -33.95 17.30 6.74
N GLY A 61 -34.15 17.56 5.44
CA GLY A 61 -35.28 18.35 4.95
C GLY A 61 -36.65 17.76 5.33
N LEU A 62 -36.83 16.44 5.14
CA LEU A 62 -38.08 15.76 5.55
C LEU A 62 -38.30 15.80 7.07
N GLN A 63 -37.23 15.70 7.85
CA GLN A 63 -37.30 15.80 9.30
C GLN A 63 -37.70 17.21 9.75
N GLU A 64 -37.18 18.26 9.11
CA GLU A 64 -37.56 19.64 9.40
C GLU A 64 -39.01 19.95 9.00
N ASP A 65 -39.50 19.36 7.91
CA ASP A 65 -40.89 19.53 7.45
C ASP A 65 -41.90 18.69 8.24
N LEU A 66 -41.46 17.68 8.99
CA LEU A 66 -42.34 16.74 9.73
C LEU A 66 -43.38 17.43 10.64
N PRO A 67 -43.07 18.50 11.41
CA PRO A 67 -44.06 19.17 12.24
C PRO A 67 -45.16 19.88 11.43
N ALA A 68 -44.92 20.20 10.16
CA ALA A 68 -45.88 20.84 9.27
C ALA A 68 -46.80 19.84 8.55
N TYR A 69 -46.49 18.54 8.63
CA TYR A 69 -47.30 17.50 8.01
C TYR A 69 -48.61 17.26 8.76
N ASP A 70 -49.73 17.35 8.04
CA ASP A 70 -51.03 16.91 8.53
C ASP A 70 -51.08 15.37 8.56
N ILE A 71 -51.73 14.78 9.57
CA ILE A 71 -51.98 13.34 9.65
C ILE A 71 -52.79 12.82 8.45
N CYS A 72 -53.58 13.68 7.81
CA CYS A 72 -54.29 13.38 6.57
C CYS A 72 -53.35 13.21 5.37
N ASP A 73 -52.15 13.82 5.41
CA ASP A 73 -51.12 13.78 4.36
C ASP A 73 -49.98 12.78 4.68
N LEU A 74 -50.12 11.99 5.74
CA LEU A 74 -49.11 11.02 6.17
C LEU A 74 -48.69 10.05 5.06
N LYS A 75 -49.61 9.68 4.16
CA LYS A 75 -49.28 8.83 3.01
C LYS A 75 -48.22 9.47 2.11
N LYS A 76 -48.34 10.78 1.85
CA LYS A 76 -47.40 11.54 1.03
C LYS A 76 -46.03 11.63 1.71
N PHE A 77 -46.00 11.90 3.00
CA PHE A 77 -44.76 11.87 3.78
C PHE A 77 -44.07 10.50 3.68
N ILE A 78 -44.82 9.40 3.86
CA ILE A 78 -44.27 8.05 3.77
C ILE A 78 -43.73 7.77 2.36
N GLU A 79 -44.44 8.18 1.31
CA GLU A 79 -43.98 8.03 -0.08
C GLU A 79 -42.64 8.79 -0.31
N GLU A 80 -42.55 10.04 0.14
CA GLU A 80 -41.32 10.85 0.04
C GLU A 80 -40.17 10.25 0.86
N PHE A 81 -40.44 9.87 2.11
CA PHE A 81 -39.45 9.25 2.98
C PHE A 81 -38.91 7.94 2.41
N ILE A 82 -39.77 7.05 1.92
CA ILE A 82 -39.35 5.80 1.29
C ILE A 82 -38.48 6.08 0.06
N ASN A 83 -38.89 7.01 -0.80
CA ASN A 83 -38.11 7.37 -2.00
C ASN A 83 -36.72 7.92 -1.63
N ASN A 84 -36.67 8.88 -0.70
CA ASN A 84 -35.42 9.48 -0.24
C ASN A 84 -34.51 8.44 0.43
N GLN A 85 -35.08 7.56 1.25
CA GLN A 85 -34.33 6.47 1.88
C GLN A 85 -33.80 5.46 0.87
N MET A 86 -34.56 5.13 -0.17
CA MET A 86 -34.09 4.25 -1.25
C MET A 86 -32.92 4.88 -2.01
N ILE A 87 -32.98 6.18 -2.29
CA ILE A 87 -31.88 6.92 -2.94
C ILE A 87 -30.63 6.93 -2.05
N MET A 88 -30.78 7.26 -0.76
CA MET A 88 -29.69 7.21 0.22
C MET A 88 -29.05 5.81 0.30
N ASN A 89 -29.87 4.77 0.42
CA ASN A 89 -29.39 3.40 0.48
C ASN A 89 -28.65 3.00 -0.79
N LYS A 90 -29.13 3.40 -1.97
CA LYS A 90 -28.45 3.12 -3.24
C LYS A 90 -27.08 3.80 -3.29
N ALA A 91 -26.97 5.06 -2.86
CA ALA A 91 -25.70 5.78 -2.80
C ALA A 91 -24.71 5.11 -1.82
N LEU A 92 -25.19 4.74 -0.62
CA LEU A 92 -24.40 4.03 0.38
C LEU A 92 -23.90 2.68 -0.15
N ILE A 93 -24.76 1.90 -0.80
CA ILE A 93 -24.37 0.61 -1.41
C ILE A 93 -23.28 0.82 -2.48
N CYS A 94 -23.43 1.82 -3.35
CA CYS A 94 -22.41 2.10 -4.37
C CYS A 94 -21.05 2.49 -3.75
N SER A 95 -21.07 3.35 -2.72
CA SER A 95 -19.87 3.73 -1.97
C SER A 95 -19.23 2.53 -1.27
N ASP A 96 -20.03 1.71 -0.58
CA ASP A 96 -19.58 0.52 0.13
C ASP A 96 -18.98 -0.54 -0.81
N CYS A 97 -19.59 -0.79 -1.96
CA CYS A 97 -19.03 -1.69 -2.99
C CYS A 97 -17.64 -1.23 -3.46
N GLY A 98 -17.45 0.08 -3.61
CA GLY A 98 -16.15 0.68 -3.94
C GLY A 98 -15.11 0.44 -2.85
N GLN A 99 -15.50 0.67 -1.59
CA GLN A 99 -14.63 0.45 -0.43
C GLN A 99 -14.20 -1.01 -0.30
N TRP A 100 -15.13 -1.98 -0.45
CA TRP A 100 -14.78 -3.40 -0.45
C TRP A 100 -13.79 -3.76 -1.56
N THR A 101 -14.00 -3.23 -2.78
CA THR A 101 -13.06 -3.45 -3.89
C THR A 101 -11.66 -2.94 -3.56
N ALA A 102 -11.54 -1.76 -2.94
CA ALA A 102 -10.26 -1.20 -2.54
C ALA A 102 -9.59 -2.02 -1.42
N ILE A 103 -10.36 -2.47 -0.43
CA ILE A 103 -9.89 -3.32 0.68
C ILE A 103 -9.36 -4.65 0.14
N ASP A 104 -10.08 -5.29 -0.79
CA ASP A 104 -9.66 -6.55 -1.41
C ASP A 104 -8.34 -6.38 -2.16
N GLN A 105 -8.21 -5.31 -2.95
CA GLN A 105 -6.97 -5.01 -3.68
C GLN A 105 -5.77 -4.79 -2.75
N LEU A 106 -5.96 -4.03 -1.67
CA LEU A 106 -4.93 -3.79 -0.65
C LEU A 106 -4.55 -5.09 0.07
N THR A 107 -5.54 -5.89 0.44
CA THR A 107 -5.35 -7.17 1.12
C THR A 107 -4.58 -8.15 0.24
N ASP A 108 -4.96 -8.27 -1.04
CA ASP A 108 -4.28 -9.11 -2.02
C ASP A 108 -2.82 -8.70 -2.22
N ALA A 109 -2.56 -7.40 -2.34
CA ALA A 109 -1.20 -6.89 -2.47
C ALA A 109 -0.35 -7.21 -1.22
N LEU A 110 -0.91 -7.00 -0.03
CA LEU A 110 -0.23 -7.27 1.22
C LEU A 110 0.03 -8.75 1.44
N ILE A 111 -0.94 -9.62 1.13
CA ILE A 111 -0.76 -11.08 1.19
C ILE A 111 0.35 -11.55 0.25
N LYS A 112 0.44 -11.00 -0.97
CA LYS A 112 1.54 -11.31 -1.91
C LYS A 112 2.90 -10.95 -1.31
N ILE A 113 3.02 -9.79 -0.68
CA ILE A 113 4.26 -9.35 -0.01
C ILE A 113 4.58 -10.27 1.17
N ILE A 114 3.63 -10.53 2.06
CA ILE A 114 3.81 -11.41 3.23
C ILE A 114 4.24 -12.82 2.79
N ASN A 115 3.64 -13.36 1.74
CA ASN A 115 4.03 -14.66 1.20
C ASN A 115 5.48 -14.65 0.70
N LYS A 116 5.94 -13.57 0.05
CA LYS A 116 7.36 -13.43 -0.30
C LYS A 116 8.28 -13.32 0.91
N LEU A 117 7.87 -12.61 1.95
CA LEU A 117 8.64 -12.52 3.20
C LEU A 117 8.74 -13.87 3.93
N LYS A 118 7.67 -14.68 3.88
CA LYS A 118 7.70 -16.07 4.38
C LYS A 118 8.62 -16.95 3.57
N GLU A 119 8.56 -16.85 2.24
CA GLU A 119 9.41 -17.63 1.32
C GLU A 119 10.91 -17.37 1.59
N ILE A 120 11.29 -16.12 1.88
CA ILE A 120 12.68 -15.78 2.24
C ILE A 120 12.99 -15.98 3.74
N GLY A 121 12.04 -16.51 4.51
CA GLY A 121 12.21 -16.96 5.88
C GLY A 121 12.19 -15.87 6.95
N VAL A 122 11.89 -14.61 6.61
CA VAL A 122 11.93 -13.47 7.55
C VAL A 122 10.62 -13.20 8.27
N TRP A 123 9.50 -13.72 7.77
CA TRP A 123 8.17 -13.52 8.35
C TRP A 123 7.58 -14.81 8.90
N GLU A 124 6.78 -14.71 9.96
CA GLU A 124 5.98 -15.79 10.53
C GLU A 124 4.52 -15.35 10.76
N GLY A 125 3.58 -16.29 10.76
CA GLY A 125 2.15 -15.99 10.92
C GLY A 125 1.44 -15.67 9.60
N GLY A 126 0.41 -14.84 9.60
CA GLY A 126 -0.41 -14.47 8.43
C GLY A 126 -0.37 -12.97 8.19
N LEU A 127 -1.54 -12.39 7.87
CA LEU A 127 -1.73 -10.93 7.84
C LEU A 127 -1.45 -10.29 9.22
N GLU A 128 -1.85 -10.98 10.29
CA GLU A 128 -1.58 -10.64 11.69
C GLU A 128 -0.21 -11.16 12.18
N GLY A 129 0.64 -11.60 11.25
CA GLY A 129 1.99 -12.07 11.58
C GLY A 129 2.96 -10.93 11.88
N ASP A 130 4.23 -11.30 12.02
CA ASP A 130 5.31 -10.33 12.18
C ASP A 130 6.62 -10.87 11.59
N PHE A 131 7.62 -10.00 11.51
CA PHE A 131 8.99 -10.42 11.30
C PHE A 131 9.45 -11.30 12.45
N LYS A 132 10.17 -12.37 12.12
CA LYS A 132 10.83 -13.19 13.13
C LYS A 132 11.82 -12.35 13.93
N PRO A 133 12.10 -12.69 15.21
CA PRO A 133 13.03 -11.94 16.03
C PRO A 133 14.38 -11.68 15.34
N GLY A 134 14.76 -10.41 15.24
CA GLY A 134 16.01 -9.98 14.62
C GLY A 134 16.02 -9.94 13.08
N MET A 135 14.88 -10.20 12.43
CA MET A 135 14.75 -10.13 10.97
C MET A 135 14.09 -8.82 10.52
N GLY A 136 14.34 -8.44 9.26
CA GLY A 136 13.68 -7.31 8.61
C GLY A 136 13.13 -7.71 7.24
N ILE A 137 12.90 -6.72 6.37
CA ILE A 137 12.30 -6.94 5.04
C ILE A 137 13.19 -7.72 4.07
N ALA A 138 14.48 -7.84 4.36
CA ALA A 138 15.45 -8.58 3.57
C ALA A 138 16.00 -9.76 4.39
N GLY A 139 16.10 -10.93 3.77
CA GLY A 139 16.69 -12.12 4.36
C GLY A 139 17.21 -13.10 3.31
N GLY A 140 17.97 -14.08 3.78
CA GLY A 140 18.67 -15.06 2.96
C GLY A 140 20.17 -14.77 2.78
N ASN A 141 20.87 -15.69 2.13
CA ASN A 141 22.30 -15.56 1.86
C ASN A 141 22.52 -14.73 0.59
N ILE A 142 23.38 -13.71 0.68
CA ILE A 142 23.89 -13.00 -0.49
C ILE A 142 25.09 -13.79 -1.01
N ASN A 143 24.87 -14.63 -2.02
CA ASN A 143 25.96 -15.36 -2.67
C ASN A 143 26.63 -14.45 -3.71
N LEU A 144 27.89 -14.11 -3.48
CA LEU A 144 28.71 -13.30 -4.38
C LEU A 144 29.65 -14.23 -5.17
N PHE A 145 29.31 -14.52 -6.43
CA PHE A 145 30.17 -15.29 -7.33
C PHE A 145 30.89 -14.35 -8.30
N GLY A 146 32.15 -14.04 -8.03
CA GLY A 146 33.01 -13.24 -8.92
C GLY A 146 34.33 -13.94 -9.17
N GLY A 147 34.64 -14.24 -10.44
CA GLY A 147 35.97 -14.74 -10.85
C GLY A 147 37.02 -13.63 -11.00
N SER A 148 36.58 -12.37 -11.00
CA SER A 148 37.41 -11.17 -11.03
C SER A 148 36.60 -10.02 -10.41
N LEU A 149 37.21 -9.24 -9.52
CA LEU A 149 36.64 -7.97 -9.07
C LEU A 149 36.64 -7.01 -10.25
N ASP A 150 35.47 -6.61 -10.74
CA ASP A 150 35.35 -5.36 -11.48
C ASP A 150 34.69 -4.32 -10.57
N GLY A 151 35.14 -3.08 -10.64
CA GLY A 151 34.57 -1.99 -9.84
C GLY A 151 33.19 -1.53 -10.32
N ASN A 152 32.59 -2.23 -11.30
CA ASN A 152 31.39 -1.80 -12.02
C ASN A 152 30.10 -2.34 -11.39
N TYR A 153 30.18 -3.40 -10.58
CA TYR A 153 29.02 -3.98 -9.90
C TYR A 153 29.18 -3.92 -8.37
N TRP A 154 28.17 -3.37 -7.69
CA TRP A 154 28.11 -3.25 -6.22
C TRP A 154 26.66 -3.35 -5.74
N ILE A 155 26.47 -3.72 -4.48
CA ILE A 155 25.13 -3.69 -3.86
C ILE A 155 24.80 -2.24 -3.53
N LYS A 156 23.89 -1.65 -4.32
CA LYS A 156 23.39 -0.29 -4.10
C LYS A 156 22.50 -0.26 -2.87
N THR A 157 22.95 0.41 -1.81
CA THR A 157 22.09 0.82 -0.67
C THR A 157 21.56 2.24 -0.83
N ASN A 158 22.08 2.99 -1.82
CA ASN A 158 21.65 4.34 -2.19
C ASN A 158 21.90 4.60 -3.69
N LYS A 159 21.46 5.77 -4.20
CA LYS A 159 21.48 6.11 -5.65
C LYS A 159 22.89 6.17 -6.24
N ASN A 160 23.90 6.47 -5.41
CA ASN A 160 25.28 6.68 -5.83
C ASN A 160 26.17 5.55 -5.31
N LYS A 161 27.38 5.43 -5.87
CA LYS A 161 28.41 4.57 -5.28
C LYS A 161 29.05 5.31 -4.10
N THR A 162 29.12 4.68 -2.93
CA THR A 162 29.76 5.24 -1.74
C THR A 162 30.88 4.35 -1.23
N GLU A 163 31.77 4.91 -0.41
CA GLU A 163 33.00 4.25 0.09
C GLU A 163 32.73 2.93 0.83
N ASN A 164 31.51 2.73 1.36
CA ASN A 164 31.13 1.56 2.15
C ASN A 164 30.22 0.58 1.39
N ASP A 165 30.14 0.67 0.07
CA ASP A 165 29.34 -0.26 -0.71
C ASP A 165 30.00 -1.65 -0.75
N LEU A 166 29.20 -2.69 -0.54
CA LEU A 166 29.66 -4.07 -0.65
C LEU A 166 30.01 -4.40 -2.10
N ALA A 167 31.31 -4.54 -2.37
CA ALA A 167 31.86 -5.09 -3.61
C ALA A 167 32.19 -6.57 -3.41
N GLY A 168 31.65 -7.45 -4.25
CA GLY A 168 31.88 -8.89 -4.15
C GLY A 168 32.99 -9.39 -5.08
N GLY A 169 33.76 -10.37 -4.59
CA GLY A 169 34.73 -11.12 -5.40
C GLY A 169 36.03 -11.40 -4.67
N ILE A 170 36.75 -12.45 -5.09
CA ILE A 170 38.12 -12.70 -4.66
C ILE A 170 39.05 -11.89 -5.58
N ASN A 171 39.95 -11.10 -5.01
CA ASN A 171 41.03 -10.51 -5.80
C ASN A 171 42.00 -11.62 -6.20
N ALA A 172 41.90 -12.10 -7.44
CA ALA A 172 42.71 -13.21 -7.94
C ALA A 172 44.21 -12.90 -7.92
N ALA A 173 44.60 -11.63 -8.10
CA ALA A 173 45.99 -11.19 -7.98
C ALA A 173 46.47 -11.28 -6.53
N LEU A 174 45.69 -10.75 -5.58
CA LEU A 174 46.01 -10.84 -4.16
C LEU A 174 46.05 -12.29 -3.67
N LEU A 175 45.15 -13.16 -4.16
CA LEU A 175 45.16 -14.59 -3.85
C LEU A 175 46.41 -15.28 -4.41
N ALA A 176 46.87 -14.90 -5.60
CA ALA A 176 48.10 -15.43 -6.18
C ALA A 176 49.33 -14.99 -5.37
N GLU A 177 49.39 -13.72 -4.98
CA GLU A 177 50.46 -13.17 -4.12
C GLU A 177 50.51 -13.86 -2.75
N LEU A 178 49.36 -14.00 -2.08
CA LEU A 178 49.25 -14.72 -0.81
C LEU A 178 49.70 -16.17 -0.92
N LYS A 179 49.32 -16.87 -1.99
CA LYS A 179 49.74 -18.26 -2.22
C LYS A 179 51.24 -18.39 -2.38
N GLU A 180 51.88 -17.43 -3.04
CA GLU A 180 53.32 -17.48 -3.25
C GLU A 180 54.09 -17.10 -1.98
N SER A 181 53.62 -16.09 -1.24
CA SER A 181 54.15 -15.73 0.08
C SER A 181 54.10 -16.91 1.04
N LEU A 182 52.96 -17.62 1.12
CA LEU A 182 52.78 -18.76 2.02
C LEU A 182 53.70 -19.93 1.66
N LYS A 183 53.93 -20.18 0.36
CA LYS A 183 54.90 -21.21 -0.07
C LYS A 183 56.32 -20.85 0.34
N GLN A 184 56.65 -19.56 0.31
CA GLN A 184 57.99 -19.11 0.63
C GLN A 184 58.26 -19.23 2.14
N GLU A 185 57.34 -18.78 2.98
CA GLU A 185 57.40 -18.98 4.44
C GLU A 185 57.54 -20.47 4.80
N LEU A 186 56.74 -21.34 4.17
CA LEU A 186 56.81 -22.78 4.40
C LEU A 186 58.17 -23.39 4.01
N ARG A 187 58.79 -22.90 2.93
CA ARG A 187 60.14 -23.36 2.52
C ARG A 187 61.20 -22.92 3.53
N GLU A 188 61.09 -21.71 4.05
CA GLU A 188 62.03 -21.17 5.04
C GLU A 188 61.94 -21.93 6.37
N GLU A 189 60.73 -22.25 6.85
CA GLU A 189 60.53 -23.10 8.04
C GLU A 189 61.11 -24.51 7.87
N ILE A 190 60.86 -25.17 6.73
CA ILE A 190 61.39 -26.51 6.46
C ILE A 190 62.93 -26.50 6.44
N MET A 191 63.54 -25.48 5.85
CA MET A 191 65.00 -25.36 5.81
C MET A 191 65.57 -25.16 7.21
N LEU A 192 64.95 -24.33 8.04
CA LEU A 192 65.33 -24.14 9.44
C LEU A 192 65.23 -25.43 10.26
N GLU A 193 64.18 -26.23 10.06
CA GLU A 193 64.05 -27.53 10.73
C GLU A 193 65.12 -28.53 10.27
N LEU A 194 65.41 -28.58 8.97
CA LEU A 194 66.45 -29.45 8.41
C LEU A 194 67.85 -29.08 8.93
N GLU A 195 68.17 -27.79 9.01
CA GLU A 195 69.42 -27.30 9.58
C GLU A 195 69.56 -27.66 11.06
N ASN A 196 68.49 -27.52 11.85
CA ASN A 196 68.47 -27.90 13.25
C ASN A 196 68.55 -29.43 13.47
N SER A 197 68.06 -30.23 12.52
CA SER A 197 68.12 -31.70 12.58
C SER A 197 69.50 -32.27 12.18
N ASN A 198 70.25 -31.58 11.34
CA ASN A 198 71.59 -32.00 10.88
C ASN A 198 72.74 -31.48 11.76
N GLY A 199 72.48 -30.57 12.69
CA GLY A 199 73.48 -30.05 13.64
C GLY A 199 73.64 -30.86 14.94
N GLY A 200 73.01 -32.05 15.02
CA GLY A 200 72.94 -32.89 16.22
C GLY A 200 73.78 -34.18 16.21
N GLU A 201 74.72 -34.35 15.27
CA GLU A 201 75.73 -35.43 15.28
C GLU A 201 77.10 -34.95 15.80
#